data_AF-A0A6N6PUM0-F1
#
_entry.id   AF-A0A6N6PUM0-F1
#
_cell.length_a   1.000
_cell.length_b   1.000
_cell.length_c   1.000
_cell.angle_alpha   90.00
_cell.angle_beta   90.00
_cell.angle_gamma   90.00
#
_symmetry.space_group_name_H-M   'P 1'
#
loop_
_entity.id
_entity.type
_entity.pdbx_description
1 polymer ?
#
loop_
_entity_poly.entity_id
_entity_poly.type
_entity_poly.pdbx_seq_one_letter_code
_entity_poly.pdbx_strand_id
1 'polypeptide(L)'
;MVNVFRLTTLTAFFCSQLFFTASGRDLAEYRIGDNLAEDIVSPVPLMVVDTAATEALKEKEALRIPAIFRFDKAAGAVIEAEIRETFTLARSNFVRLMHSSFHHTRLEDEQLQTEQFDKLIAAFKKQNKAFPMSRILAEDWALGSDGLAAQFTLLARVRKAMEQPIRFDTLTNSPKIGSQVLLVPVEREGDDISLNDVTSRGAKSYKTNLLTISRARIVLSEKFGADEQDAARFAARSLRVNCFLENELTIAARTRHAEALLVADNYQAGQVVAKKGQLVNRKTMAALGQIQEKTMAGRLQQQVSQEKLQVALTKEKNRLLITGLISVGTLLFSLLVWLAFRRKPATSLLPAVMGSNPLSNTQPDSGDWQQRALDAEQEVARAHNAIRSGVMDQLKEKTVSSLVSQRSDLVEAQRAAAAEMAELERRLNELQTPLKDRLRAYEGRIADLEKALAAKGEENRELIKAKITLMRKQLEAERKGGDLQFN
;
A
#
# COMPACT_ATOMS: atom_id res chain seq x y z
N MET A 1 -52.96 -74.65 47.58
CA MET A 1 -52.17 -73.56 46.95
C MET A 1 -51.29 -72.97 48.05
N VAL A 2 -49.99 -72.71 47.95
CA VAL A 2 -48.85 -73.08 47.06
C VAL A 2 -47.77 -72.04 47.44
N ASN A 3 -46.55 -72.49 47.77
CA ASN A 3 -45.32 -71.71 48.06
C ASN A 3 -45.37 -70.74 49.29
N VAL A 4 -44.43 -70.68 50.25
CA VAL A 4 -43.03 -71.15 50.45
C VAL A 4 -41.93 -70.19 49.92
N PHE A 5 -40.81 -70.13 50.67
CA PHE A 5 -39.63 -69.22 50.64
C PHE A 5 -39.86 -67.83 51.28
N ARG A 6 -39.05 -67.29 52.22
CA ARG A 6 -37.61 -67.35 52.64
C ARG A 6 -36.62 -66.50 51.82
N LEU A 7 -35.60 -65.98 52.55
CA LEU A 7 -34.30 -65.44 52.08
C LEU A 7 -34.36 -64.06 51.38
N THR A 8 -33.34 -63.16 51.43
CA THR A 8 -32.03 -63.15 52.15
C THR A 8 -31.57 -61.71 52.47
N THR A 9 -30.46 -61.59 53.20
CA THR A 9 -29.55 -60.43 53.37
C THR A 9 -29.44 -59.45 52.20
N LEU A 10 -29.34 -58.15 52.51
CA LEU A 10 -28.91 -57.11 51.57
C LEU A 10 -27.71 -56.33 52.14
N THR A 11 -26.52 -56.93 51.98
CA THR A 11 -25.22 -56.30 52.25
C THR A 11 -24.39 -56.24 50.97
N ALA A 12 -23.45 -55.29 50.92
CA ALA A 12 -22.52 -55.01 49.83
C ALA A 12 -23.12 -54.53 48.49
N PHE A 13 -22.99 -53.22 48.23
CA PHE A 13 -22.55 -52.73 46.91
C PHE A 13 -21.78 -51.39 47.02
N PHE A 14 -20.72 -51.39 47.84
CA PHE A 14 -19.79 -50.26 47.97
C PHE A 14 -18.41 -50.63 47.39
N CYS A 15 -18.41 -51.05 46.13
CA CYS A 15 -17.24 -51.55 45.42
C CYS A 15 -17.19 -50.98 43.99
N SER A 16 -15.99 -50.63 43.52
CA SER A 16 -15.68 -49.85 42.31
C SER A 16 -15.92 -48.34 42.40
N GLN A 17 -14.88 -47.61 42.83
CA GLN A 17 -14.34 -46.38 42.21
C GLN A 17 -12.92 -46.06 42.76
N LEU A 18 -12.17 -47.09 43.20
CA LEU A 18 -10.72 -46.98 43.41
C LEU A 18 -10.02 -47.20 42.07
N PHE A 19 -10.07 -46.18 41.20
CA PHE A 19 -9.14 -46.11 40.09
C PHE A 19 -7.72 -46.02 40.63
N PHE A 20 -6.80 -46.80 40.07
CA PHE A 20 -5.43 -46.88 40.53
C PHE A 20 -4.76 -45.50 40.46
N THR A 21 -4.45 -44.91 41.62
CA THR A 21 -3.46 -43.84 41.73
C THR A 21 -2.06 -44.43 41.59
N ALA A 22 -1.77 -44.99 40.41
CA ALA A 22 -0.41 -45.13 39.96
C ALA A 22 0.23 -43.74 39.96
N SER A 23 1.49 -43.65 40.39
CA SER A 23 2.23 -42.38 40.40
C SER A 23 2.72 -42.04 38.99
N GLY A 24 1.79 -41.88 38.04
CA GLY A 24 2.08 -41.30 36.74
C GLY A 24 2.71 -39.92 36.92
N ARG A 25 3.77 -39.63 36.16
CA ARG A 25 4.42 -38.31 36.17
C ARG A 25 3.38 -37.24 35.89
N ASP A 26 3.47 -36.11 36.59
CA ASP A 26 2.63 -34.96 36.28
C ASP A 26 2.88 -34.54 34.82
N LEU A 27 1.83 -34.10 34.14
CA LEU A 27 1.87 -33.75 32.73
C LEU A 27 2.90 -32.62 32.45
N ALA A 28 3.21 -31.82 33.47
CA ALA A 28 4.21 -30.76 33.45
C ALA A 28 5.68 -31.24 33.47
N GLU A 29 5.96 -32.49 33.83
CA GLU A 29 7.34 -33.02 33.88
C GLU A 29 7.89 -33.44 32.52
N TYR A 30 7.03 -33.80 31.57
CA TYR A 30 7.42 -34.32 30.27
C TYR A 30 8.15 -33.28 29.41
N ARG A 31 9.24 -33.70 28.77
CA ARG A 31 10.06 -32.91 27.84
C ARG A 31 10.06 -33.54 26.46
N ILE A 32 10.39 -32.75 25.44
CA ILE A 32 10.53 -33.24 24.07
C ILE A 32 11.65 -34.30 24.04
N GLY A 33 11.30 -35.52 23.59
CA GLY A 33 12.20 -36.68 23.59
C GLY A 33 12.03 -37.66 24.76
N ASP A 34 11.19 -37.36 25.76
CA ASP A 34 10.80 -38.37 26.76
C ASP A 34 9.90 -39.45 26.16
N ASN A 35 9.93 -40.66 26.70
CA ASN A 35 8.94 -41.70 26.43
C ASN A 35 7.73 -41.57 27.36
N LEU A 36 6.51 -41.63 26.83
CA LEU A 36 5.29 -41.59 27.62
C LEU A 36 5.12 -42.85 28.48
N ALA A 37 4.89 -42.67 29.78
CA ALA A 37 4.71 -43.78 30.70
C ALA A 37 3.32 -44.46 30.59
N GLU A 38 2.31 -43.74 30.11
CA GLU A 38 0.90 -44.12 30.10
C GLU A 38 0.18 -43.53 28.85
N ASP A 39 -1.00 -44.03 28.51
CA ASP A 39 -1.83 -43.48 27.43
C ASP A 39 -2.49 -42.16 27.90
N ILE A 40 -2.18 -41.05 27.22
CA ILE A 40 -2.69 -39.74 27.62
C ILE A 40 -4.00 -39.46 26.89
N VAL A 41 -5.09 -39.44 27.63
CA VAL A 41 -6.47 -39.20 27.15
C VAL A 41 -6.86 -37.75 27.38
N SER A 42 -7.51 -37.12 26.39
CA SER A 42 -8.04 -35.76 26.57
C SER A 42 -9.30 -35.76 27.43
N PRO A 43 -9.36 -35.00 28.55
CA PRO A 43 -10.56 -34.95 29.40
C PRO A 43 -11.66 -34.02 28.84
N VAL A 44 -11.33 -33.16 27.87
CA VAL A 44 -12.16 -32.08 27.31
C VAL A 44 -11.90 -32.04 25.79
N PRO A 45 -12.82 -31.55 24.93
CA PRO A 45 -12.45 -31.24 23.55
C PRO A 45 -11.31 -30.21 23.47
N LEU A 46 -10.31 -30.47 22.62
CA LEU A 46 -9.13 -29.61 22.39
C LEU A 46 -8.94 -29.34 20.90
N MET A 47 -8.29 -28.21 20.60
CA MET A 47 -7.91 -27.80 19.25
C MET A 47 -6.43 -27.42 19.24
N VAL A 48 -5.58 -28.42 19.03
CA VAL A 48 -4.12 -28.29 19.16
C VAL A 48 -3.54 -27.82 17.83
N VAL A 49 -2.97 -26.62 17.80
CA VAL A 49 -2.33 -26.08 16.59
C VAL A 49 -0.98 -26.77 16.38
N ASP A 50 -0.84 -27.49 15.26
CA ASP A 50 0.43 -28.06 14.83
C ASP A 50 1.24 -26.95 14.14
N THR A 51 2.23 -26.40 14.84
CA THR A 51 2.99 -25.24 14.33
C THR A 51 3.78 -25.57 13.06
N ALA A 52 4.33 -26.79 12.95
CA ALA A 52 5.13 -27.20 11.81
C ALA A 52 4.26 -27.46 10.57
N ALA A 53 3.11 -28.13 10.74
CA ALA A 53 2.14 -28.29 9.66
C ALA A 53 1.51 -26.94 9.25
N THR A 54 1.31 -26.04 10.21
CA THR A 54 0.85 -24.67 9.98
C THR A 54 1.88 -23.86 9.18
N GLU A 55 3.15 -23.85 9.57
CA GLU A 55 4.23 -23.17 8.84
C GLU A 55 4.36 -23.69 7.41
N ALA A 56 4.35 -25.02 7.21
CA ALA A 56 4.39 -25.63 5.88
C ALA A 56 3.16 -25.29 5.02
N LEU A 57 1.97 -25.19 5.62
CA LEU A 57 0.77 -24.72 4.91
C LEU A 57 0.88 -23.22 4.58
N LYS A 58 1.35 -22.40 5.52
CA LYS A 58 1.56 -20.95 5.33
C LYS A 58 2.53 -20.67 4.18
N GLU A 59 3.66 -21.39 4.10
CA GLU A 59 4.57 -21.29 2.94
C GLU A 59 3.89 -21.70 1.63
N LYS A 60 3.20 -22.84 1.61
CA LYS A 60 2.54 -23.37 0.41
C LYS A 60 1.46 -22.44 -0.13
N GLU A 61 0.67 -21.83 0.74
CA GLU A 61 -0.38 -20.89 0.37
C GLU A 61 0.17 -19.49 0.08
N ALA A 62 1.23 -19.04 0.76
CA ALA A 62 1.96 -17.83 0.40
C ALA A 62 2.51 -17.89 -1.05
N LEU A 63 2.95 -19.07 -1.50
CA LEU A 63 3.39 -19.26 -2.90
C LEU A 63 2.28 -19.13 -3.94
N ARG A 64 0.99 -19.18 -3.55
CA ARG A 64 -0.14 -18.85 -4.44
C ARG A 64 -0.32 -17.35 -4.64
N ILE A 65 0.13 -16.53 -3.69
CA ILE A 65 0.11 -15.07 -3.83
C ILE A 65 1.20 -14.65 -4.84
N PRO A 66 0.84 -14.00 -5.96
CA PRO A 66 1.79 -13.59 -6.98
C PRO A 66 2.82 -12.59 -6.43
N ALA A 67 4.01 -12.56 -7.03
CA ALA A 67 4.99 -11.52 -6.70
C ALA A 67 4.51 -10.16 -7.22
N ILE A 68 4.65 -9.13 -6.40
CA ILE A 68 4.22 -7.76 -6.68
C ILE A 68 5.35 -7.02 -7.38
N PHE A 69 5.01 -6.28 -8.43
CA PHE A 69 5.95 -5.46 -9.19
C PHE A 69 5.41 -4.04 -9.38
N ARG A 70 6.22 -3.04 -9.04
CA ARG A 70 6.03 -1.63 -9.41
C ARG A 70 6.32 -1.48 -10.91
N PHE A 71 5.42 -0.84 -11.65
CA PHE A 71 5.59 -0.53 -13.07
C PHE A 71 5.49 0.98 -13.31
N ASP A 72 6.65 1.60 -13.54
CA ASP A 72 6.78 3.03 -13.86
C ASP A 72 6.39 3.28 -15.33
N LYS A 73 5.38 4.13 -15.54
CA LYS A 73 4.93 4.56 -16.87
C LYS A 73 5.70 5.77 -17.43
N ALA A 74 6.21 6.66 -16.57
CA ALA A 74 6.94 7.85 -17.00
C ALA A 74 8.37 7.54 -17.47
N ALA A 75 8.96 6.42 -17.04
CA ALA A 75 10.28 5.94 -17.47
C ALA A 75 10.45 5.94 -19.01
N GLY A 76 9.39 5.69 -19.78
CA GLY A 76 9.40 5.82 -21.24
C GLY A 76 9.62 7.27 -21.71
N ALA A 77 8.87 8.22 -21.15
CA ALA A 77 8.97 9.64 -21.50
C ALA A 77 10.33 10.25 -21.10
N VAL A 78 10.92 9.81 -19.99
CA VAL A 78 12.27 10.22 -19.56
C VAL A 78 13.32 9.79 -20.60
N ILE A 79 13.25 8.56 -21.10
CA ILE A 79 14.16 8.07 -22.15
C ILE A 79 13.94 8.81 -23.48
N GLU A 80 12.69 9.19 -23.81
CA GLU A 80 12.44 10.01 -24.99
C GLU A 80 13.09 11.39 -24.90
N ALA A 81 13.08 12.03 -23.73
CA ALA A 81 13.77 13.29 -23.49
C ALA A 81 15.30 13.13 -23.63
N GLU A 82 15.87 12.11 -23.00
CA GLU A 82 17.30 11.75 -23.08
C GLU A 82 17.75 11.49 -24.53
N ILE A 83 16.94 10.79 -25.33
CA ILE A 83 17.22 10.55 -26.76
C ILE A 83 17.12 11.86 -27.57
N ARG A 84 16.12 12.72 -27.30
CA ARG A 84 15.98 14.02 -27.99
C ARG A 84 17.16 14.94 -27.71
N GLU A 85 17.59 15.06 -26.46
CA GLU A 85 18.79 15.80 -26.07
C GLU A 85 20.04 15.23 -26.76
N THR A 86 20.21 13.90 -26.75
CA THR A 86 21.31 13.21 -27.43
C THR A 86 21.36 13.53 -28.92
N PHE A 87 20.21 13.55 -29.61
CA PHE A 87 20.11 13.94 -31.03
C PHE A 87 20.48 15.42 -31.25
N THR A 88 19.98 16.33 -30.42
CA THR A 88 20.31 17.76 -30.51
C THR A 88 21.80 18.00 -30.33
N LEU A 89 22.42 17.38 -29.32
CA LEU A 89 23.87 17.45 -29.08
C LEU A 89 24.69 16.82 -30.23
N ALA A 90 24.26 15.66 -30.75
CA ALA A 90 24.90 15.00 -31.88
C ALA A 90 24.85 15.87 -33.15
N ARG A 91 23.71 16.50 -33.45
CA ARG A 91 23.55 17.45 -34.56
C ARG A 91 24.45 18.68 -34.39
N SER A 92 24.48 19.29 -33.21
CA SER A 92 25.37 20.42 -32.92
C SER A 92 26.85 20.06 -33.11
N ASN A 93 27.26 18.84 -32.71
CA ASN A 93 28.60 18.33 -32.96
C ASN A 93 28.87 18.09 -34.46
N PHE A 94 27.90 17.57 -35.21
CA PHE A 94 28.01 17.33 -36.65
C PHE A 94 28.14 18.64 -37.45
N VAL A 95 27.26 19.62 -37.21
CA VAL A 95 27.32 20.93 -37.88
C VAL A 95 28.63 21.67 -37.57
N ARG A 96 29.14 21.56 -36.34
CA ARG A 96 30.47 22.08 -35.97
C ARG A 96 31.60 21.40 -36.74
N LEU A 97 31.55 20.08 -36.92
CA LEU A 97 32.53 19.34 -37.72
C LEU A 97 32.43 19.74 -39.21
N MET A 98 31.22 19.88 -39.74
CA MET A 98 30.94 20.33 -41.11
C MET A 98 31.49 21.72 -41.39
N HIS A 99 31.22 22.69 -40.52
CA HIS A 99 31.81 24.03 -40.62
C HIS A 99 33.35 23.99 -40.56
N SER A 100 33.96 23.06 -39.82
CA SER A 100 35.42 22.90 -39.79
C SER A 100 36.02 22.26 -41.04
N SER A 101 35.25 21.49 -41.81
CA SER A 101 35.71 20.75 -43.00
C SER A 101 35.28 21.34 -44.34
N PHE A 102 34.21 22.16 -44.37
CA PHE A 102 33.64 22.76 -45.57
C PHE A 102 33.48 24.29 -45.46
N HIS A 103 33.69 24.90 -44.29
CA HIS A 103 33.47 26.34 -44.02
C HIS A 103 32.04 26.85 -44.27
N HIS A 104 31.08 25.93 -44.37
CA HIS A 104 29.66 26.23 -44.54
C HIS A 104 28.81 25.58 -43.42
N THR A 105 27.67 26.18 -43.10
CA THR A 105 26.68 25.68 -42.13
C THR A 105 25.56 24.86 -42.76
N ARG A 106 25.51 24.82 -44.11
CA ARG A 106 24.71 23.93 -44.96
C ARG A 106 25.55 23.51 -46.15
N LEU A 107 25.22 22.39 -46.79
CA LEU A 107 25.83 21.91 -48.03
C LEU A 107 24.77 21.80 -49.14
N GLU A 108 25.20 21.97 -50.38
CA GLU A 108 24.38 21.74 -51.58
C GLU A 108 24.40 20.26 -51.98
N ASP A 109 23.40 19.78 -52.73
CA ASP A 109 23.26 18.36 -53.11
C ASP A 109 24.51 17.78 -53.82
N GLU A 110 25.20 18.58 -54.63
CA GLU A 110 26.46 18.20 -55.29
C GLU A 110 27.57 17.86 -54.29
N GLN A 111 27.62 18.59 -53.17
CA GLN A 111 28.64 18.42 -52.12
C GLN A 111 28.39 17.14 -51.30
N LEU A 112 27.14 16.71 -51.16
CA LEU A 112 26.76 15.46 -50.49
C LEU A 112 27.27 14.22 -51.23
N GLN A 113 27.52 14.32 -52.54
CA GLN A 113 28.07 13.23 -53.35
C GLN A 113 29.62 13.17 -53.34
N THR A 114 30.29 14.03 -52.57
CA THR A 114 31.76 14.07 -52.50
C THR A 114 32.33 13.07 -51.50
N GLU A 115 33.50 12.51 -51.84
CA GLU A 115 34.29 11.66 -50.93
C GLU A 115 34.69 12.41 -49.63
N GLN A 116 34.74 13.75 -49.66
CA GLN A 116 34.96 14.60 -48.49
C GLN A 116 33.80 14.53 -47.49
N PHE A 117 32.56 14.35 -47.96
CA PHE A 117 31.39 14.17 -47.11
C PHE A 117 31.38 12.78 -46.45
N ASP A 118 31.71 11.71 -47.19
CA ASP A 118 31.88 10.38 -46.60
C ASP A 118 33.05 10.34 -45.56
N LYS A 119 34.15 11.06 -45.83
CA LYS A 119 35.25 11.27 -44.86
C LYS A 119 34.77 12.00 -43.60
N LEU A 120 33.89 12.99 -43.73
CA LEU A 120 33.27 13.67 -42.59
C LEU A 120 32.38 12.72 -41.78
N ILE A 121 31.52 11.92 -42.43
CA ILE A 121 30.66 10.93 -41.75
C ILE A 121 31.53 9.92 -40.98
N ALA A 122 32.61 9.42 -41.61
CA ALA A 122 33.55 8.51 -40.96
C ALA A 122 34.27 9.16 -39.76
N ALA A 123 34.68 10.43 -39.86
CA ALA A 123 35.26 11.19 -38.76
C ALA A 123 34.25 11.39 -37.62
N PHE A 124 32.99 11.73 -37.93
CA PHE A 124 31.93 11.87 -36.94
C PHE A 124 31.64 10.55 -36.22
N LYS A 125 31.51 9.42 -36.95
CA LYS A 125 31.35 8.08 -36.36
C LYS A 125 32.54 7.69 -35.46
N LYS A 126 33.77 8.05 -35.85
CA LYS A 126 34.98 7.77 -35.07
C LYS A 126 35.01 8.51 -33.74
N GLN A 127 34.49 9.73 -33.69
CA GLN A 127 34.33 10.54 -32.47
C GLN A 127 33.13 10.06 -31.64
N ASN A 128 31.96 9.93 -32.26
CA ASN A 128 30.67 9.68 -31.61
C ASN A 128 30.24 8.21 -31.73
N LYS A 129 31.11 7.27 -31.33
CA LYS A 129 30.92 5.82 -31.48
C LYS A 129 29.64 5.23 -30.88
N ALA A 130 28.95 5.98 -30.02
CA ALA A 130 27.68 5.59 -29.41
C ALA A 130 26.45 6.04 -30.21
N PHE A 131 26.59 6.99 -31.15
CA PHE A 131 25.46 7.60 -31.87
C PHE A 131 25.19 6.88 -33.22
N PRO A 132 23.93 6.58 -33.56
CA PRO A 132 23.57 5.80 -34.74
C PRO A 132 23.52 6.66 -36.01
N MET A 133 24.67 7.13 -36.48
CA MET A 133 24.72 7.97 -37.67
C MET A 133 24.46 7.16 -38.95
N SER A 134 23.36 7.42 -39.64
CA SER A 134 23.10 6.94 -41.00
C SER A 134 23.51 7.99 -42.03
N ARG A 135 23.67 7.60 -43.31
CA ARG A 135 23.96 8.54 -44.39
C ARG A 135 22.80 9.53 -44.59
N ILE A 136 21.56 9.03 -44.64
CA ILE A 136 20.33 9.84 -44.75
C ILE A 136 20.24 10.89 -43.64
N LEU A 137 20.56 10.54 -42.38
CA LEU A 137 20.53 11.50 -41.27
C LEU A 137 21.65 12.55 -41.36
N ALA A 138 22.80 12.19 -41.91
CA ALA A 138 23.88 13.12 -42.18
C ALA A 138 23.52 14.09 -43.32
N GLU A 139 22.87 13.60 -44.38
CA GLU A 139 22.37 14.37 -45.52
C GLU A 139 21.26 15.35 -45.06
N ASP A 140 20.26 14.89 -44.30
CA ASP A 140 19.27 15.74 -43.63
C ASP A 140 19.92 16.90 -42.86
N TRP A 141 20.89 16.59 -41.99
CA TRP A 141 21.56 17.61 -41.17
C TRP A 141 22.47 18.54 -41.98
N ALA A 142 23.04 18.07 -43.09
CA ALA A 142 23.88 18.87 -43.97
C ALA A 142 23.07 19.84 -44.85
N LEU A 143 21.88 19.44 -45.30
CA LEU A 143 20.89 20.34 -45.92
C LEU A 143 20.31 21.36 -44.92
N GLY A 144 20.61 21.20 -43.62
CA GLY A 144 20.15 22.07 -42.54
C GLY A 144 18.82 21.66 -41.93
N SER A 145 18.25 20.53 -42.33
CA SER A 145 17.07 19.92 -41.70
C SER A 145 17.39 19.38 -40.31
N ASP A 146 16.34 19.14 -39.51
CA ASP A 146 16.47 18.68 -38.12
C ASP A 146 16.68 17.16 -37.98
N GLY A 147 16.44 16.37 -39.03
CA GLY A 147 16.51 14.90 -38.97
C GLY A 147 15.35 14.22 -38.22
N LEU A 148 14.23 14.94 -38.06
CA LEU A 148 13.10 14.53 -37.22
C LEU A 148 12.45 13.21 -37.65
N ALA A 149 12.43 12.87 -38.94
CA ALA A 149 11.82 11.64 -39.42
C ALA A 149 12.53 10.38 -38.87
N ALA A 150 13.86 10.38 -38.89
CA ALA A 150 14.67 9.32 -38.29
C ALA A 150 14.51 9.31 -36.76
N GLN A 151 14.53 10.48 -36.11
CA GLN A 151 14.35 10.62 -34.67
C GLN A 151 12.99 10.06 -34.20
N PHE A 152 11.88 10.47 -34.82
CA PHE A 152 10.53 10.00 -34.48
C PHE A 152 10.36 8.50 -34.72
N THR A 153 10.91 7.97 -35.82
CA THR A 153 10.87 6.53 -36.13
C THR A 153 11.58 5.71 -35.05
N LEU A 154 12.76 6.17 -34.62
CA LEU A 154 13.52 5.57 -33.53
C LEU A 154 12.77 5.64 -32.19
N LEU A 155 12.29 6.84 -31.82
CA LEU A 155 11.54 7.09 -30.59
C LEU A 155 10.27 6.24 -30.50
N ALA A 156 9.51 6.09 -31.59
CA ALA A 156 8.31 5.26 -31.62
C ALA A 156 8.62 3.77 -31.36
N ARG A 157 9.74 3.25 -31.88
CA ARG A 157 10.20 1.87 -31.61
C ARG A 157 10.65 1.69 -30.15
N VAL A 158 11.33 2.70 -29.56
CA VAL A 158 11.75 2.70 -28.15
C VAL A 158 10.55 2.82 -27.20
N ARG A 159 9.63 3.77 -27.43
CA ARG A 159 8.38 3.93 -26.67
C ARG A 159 7.60 2.62 -26.61
N LYS A 160 7.37 1.98 -27.76
CA LYS A 160 6.65 0.70 -27.86
C LYS A 160 7.38 -0.49 -27.20
N ALA A 161 8.67 -0.35 -26.88
CA ALA A 161 9.37 -1.30 -26.01
C ALA A 161 9.23 -0.93 -24.52
N MET A 162 9.33 0.35 -24.17
CA MET A 162 9.13 0.86 -22.79
C MET A 162 7.66 0.80 -22.31
N GLU A 163 6.69 0.64 -23.21
CA GLU A 163 5.30 0.28 -22.88
C GLU A 163 5.19 -1.14 -22.25
N GLN A 164 6.20 -1.99 -22.40
CA GLN A 164 6.27 -3.31 -21.77
C GLN A 164 6.95 -3.23 -20.39
N PRO A 165 6.59 -4.11 -19.43
CA PRO A 165 7.28 -4.20 -18.16
C PRO A 165 8.64 -4.90 -18.31
N ILE A 166 9.71 -4.09 -18.30
CA ILE A 166 11.11 -4.48 -18.40
C ILE A 166 11.74 -4.47 -17.01
N ARG A 167 12.16 -5.64 -16.52
CA ARG A 167 12.83 -5.83 -15.22
C ARG A 167 14.33 -6.10 -15.37
N PHE A 168 15.09 -5.99 -14.28
CA PHE A 168 16.47 -6.51 -14.20
C PHE A 168 16.52 -8.01 -14.55
N ASP A 169 17.63 -8.46 -15.15
CA ASP A 169 17.83 -9.87 -15.54
C ASP A 169 17.87 -10.79 -14.30
N THR A 170 18.77 -10.49 -13.37
CA THR A 170 18.89 -11.12 -12.05
C THR A 170 18.08 -10.35 -11.00
N LEU A 171 17.54 -11.07 -10.01
CA LEU A 171 16.79 -10.50 -8.89
C LEU A 171 17.34 -11.09 -7.58
N THR A 172 18.32 -10.40 -6.99
CA THR A 172 18.99 -10.84 -5.76
C THR A 172 17.98 -10.91 -4.60
N ASN A 173 18.03 -11.99 -3.82
CA ASN A 173 17.16 -12.25 -2.66
C ASN A 173 15.63 -12.21 -2.96
N SER A 174 15.21 -12.37 -4.21
CA SER A 174 13.80 -12.27 -4.60
C SER A 174 12.92 -13.38 -3.99
N PRO A 175 11.64 -13.11 -3.66
CA PRO A 175 10.68 -14.14 -3.32
C PRO A 175 10.42 -15.03 -4.55
N LYS A 176 10.11 -16.32 -4.34
CA LYS A 176 9.77 -17.24 -5.44
C LYS A 176 8.63 -16.66 -6.32
N ILE A 177 8.95 -16.38 -7.59
CA ILE A 177 8.04 -15.81 -8.60
C ILE A 177 7.33 -16.95 -9.34
N GLY A 178 6.02 -17.07 -9.12
CA GLY A 178 5.14 -18.07 -9.75
C GLY A 178 4.87 -17.81 -11.24
N SER A 179 3.85 -18.46 -11.80
CA SER A 179 3.42 -18.27 -13.20
C SER A 179 2.76 -16.91 -13.45
N GLN A 180 2.11 -16.35 -12.43
CA GLN A 180 1.50 -15.02 -12.44
C GLN A 180 2.23 -14.05 -11.51
N VAL A 181 2.12 -12.77 -11.86
CA VAL A 181 2.66 -11.60 -11.15
C VAL A 181 1.56 -10.54 -11.03
N LEU A 182 1.71 -9.61 -10.09
CA LEU A 182 0.79 -8.50 -9.90
C LEU A 182 1.50 -7.19 -10.23
N LEU A 183 1.14 -6.57 -11.34
CA LEU A 183 1.69 -5.30 -11.80
C LEU A 183 0.90 -4.15 -11.19
N VAL A 184 1.56 -3.29 -10.42
CA VAL A 184 0.98 -2.05 -9.90
C VAL A 184 1.51 -0.89 -10.74
N PRO A 185 0.65 -0.20 -11.52
CA PRO A 185 1.06 0.96 -12.30
C PRO A 185 1.28 2.17 -11.39
N VAL A 186 2.41 2.85 -11.59
CA VAL A 186 2.85 4.01 -10.83
C VAL A 186 3.31 5.11 -11.80
N GLU A 187 3.23 6.37 -11.37
CA GLU A 187 3.54 7.53 -12.22
C GLU A 187 5.01 7.93 -12.17
N ARG A 188 5.70 7.69 -11.05
CA ARG A 188 7.15 7.91 -10.88
C ARG A 188 7.80 6.77 -10.10
N GLU A 189 9.06 6.45 -10.40
CA GLU A 189 9.85 5.41 -9.70
C GLU A 189 9.77 5.51 -8.16
N GLY A 190 9.67 6.72 -7.60
CA GLY A 190 9.67 6.99 -6.15
C GLY A 190 8.32 7.17 -5.46
N ASP A 191 7.16 6.96 -6.10
CA ASP A 191 5.86 7.08 -5.38
C ASP A 191 5.61 5.86 -4.48
N ASP A 192 5.09 6.05 -3.26
CA ASP A 192 4.84 4.94 -2.36
C ASP A 192 3.60 4.09 -2.72
N ILE A 193 3.68 2.79 -2.38
CA ILE A 193 2.66 1.80 -2.71
C ILE A 193 2.23 1.08 -1.42
N SER A 194 0.98 1.26 -0.99
CA SER A 194 0.43 0.49 0.13
C SER A 194 -0.12 -0.88 -0.32
N LEU A 195 -0.33 -1.81 0.61
CA LEU A 195 -1.06 -3.06 0.32
C LEU A 195 -2.50 -2.83 -0.16
N ASN A 196 -3.08 -1.65 0.11
CA ASN A 196 -4.40 -1.29 -0.39
C ASN A 196 -4.33 -0.86 -1.86
N ASP A 197 -3.27 -0.15 -2.27
CA ASP A 197 -2.98 0.17 -3.67
C ASP A 197 -2.71 -1.07 -4.51
N VAL A 198 -1.96 -2.03 -3.97
CA VAL A 198 -1.76 -3.35 -4.58
C VAL A 198 -3.11 -4.04 -4.87
N THR A 199 -4.10 -3.82 -4.01
CA THR A 199 -5.43 -4.44 -4.11
C THR A 199 -6.36 -3.69 -5.07
N SER A 200 -6.26 -2.36 -5.16
CA SER A 200 -7.13 -1.52 -6.01
C SER A 200 -6.57 -1.24 -7.40
N ARG A 201 -5.25 -1.07 -7.54
CA ARG A 201 -4.54 -0.75 -8.80
C ARG A 201 -3.84 -1.95 -9.43
N GLY A 202 -3.69 -3.07 -8.71
CA GLY A 202 -2.91 -4.24 -9.15
C GLY A 202 -3.56 -5.04 -10.28
N ALA A 203 -2.93 -5.04 -11.46
CA ALA A 203 -3.32 -5.86 -12.60
C ALA A 203 -2.56 -7.20 -12.62
N LYS A 204 -3.28 -8.32 -12.64
CA LYS A 204 -2.68 -9.66 -12.77
C LYS A 204 -2.11 -9.84 -14.18
N SER A 205 -0.86 -10.27 -14.30
CA SER A 205 -0.18 -10.54 -15.56
C SER A 205 0.60 -11.86 -15.49
N TYR A 206 0.95 -12.43 -16.64
CA TYR A 206 1.76 -13.65 -16.70
C TYR A 206 3.25 -13.31 -16.64
N LYS A 207 4.05 -14.16 -16.01
CA LYS A 207 5.52 -14.01 -15.91
C LYS A 207 6.21 -13.92 -17.27
N THR A 208 5.62 -14.49 -18.32
CA THR A 208 6.06 -14.36 -19.72
C THR A 208 6.06 -12.93 -20.25
N ASN A 209 5.22 -12.06 -19.68
CA ASN A 209 5.06 -10.68 -20.10
C ASN A 209 6.11 -9.76 -19.43
N LEU A 210 6.74 -10.22 -18.34
CA LEU A 210 7.87 -9.55 -17.71
C LEU A 210 9.16 -9.80 -18.51
N LEU A 211 9.44 -8.93 -19.48
CA LEU A 211 10.70 -8.97 -20.20
C LEU A 211 11.84 -8.65 -19.25
N THR A 212 12.98 -9.32 -19.43
CA THR A 212 14.22 -8.88 -18.77
C THR A 212 14.90 -7.84 -19.66
N ILE A 213 15.71 -6.95 -19.09
CA ILE A 213 16.41 -5.91 -19.85
C ILE A 213 17.25 -6.49 -21.00
N SER A 214 17.93 -7.62 -20.80
CA SER A 214 18.67 -8.28 -21.89
C SER A 214 17.75 -8.87 -22.96
N ARG A 215 16.61 -9.50 -22.61
CA ARG A 215 15.66 -9.99 -23.64
C ARG A 215 14.93 -8.85 -24.35
N ALA A 216 14.57 -7.78 -23.65
CA ALA A 216 13.96 -6.58 -24.22
C ALA A 216 14.89 -5.90 -25.25
N ARG A 217 16.19 -5.82 -24.95
CA ARG A 217 17.22 -5.34 -25.89
C ARG A 217 17.31 -6.17 -27.16
N ILE A 218 17.27 -7.49 -27.04
CA ILE A 218 17.27 -8.41 -28.19
C ILE A 218 15.97 -8.24 -29.00
N VAL A 219 14.79 -8.29 -28.35
CA VAL A 219 13.46 -8.15 -29.00
C VAL A 219 13.22 -6.76 -29.60
N LEU A 220 13.90 -5.72 -29.11
CA LEU A 220 13.92 -4.42 -29.77
C LEU A 220 14.84 -4.44 -31.00
N SER A 221 16.03 -5.04 -30.89
CA SER A 221 16.99 -5.13 -32.00
C SER A 221 16.46 -5.96 -33.17
N GLU A 222 15.71 -7.04 -32.88
CA GLU A 222 14.99 -7.90 -33.85
C GLU A 222 13.97 -7.12 -34.72
N LYS A 223 13.63 -5.86 -34.40
CA LYS A 223 12.66 -5.00 -35.14
C LYS A 223 13.31 -4.00 -36.11
N PHE A 224 14.63 -4.04 -36.28
CA PHE A 224 15.39 -3.14 -37.16
C PHE A 224 15.85 -3.89 -38.41
N GLY A 225 15.96 -3.18 -39.53
CA GLY A 225 16.52 -3.72 -40.77
C GLY A 225 18.01 -4.03 -40.66
N ALA A 226 18.54 -4.84 -41.59
CA ALA A 226 19.96 -5.18 -41.63
C ALA A 226 20.87 -3.93 -41.73
N ASP A 227 20.40 -2.89 -42.41
CA ASP A 227 21.08 -1.61 -42.61
C ASP A 227 20.97 -0.66 -41.41
N GLU A 228 20.02 -0.91 -40.50
CA GLU A 228 19.74 -0.07 -39.32
C GLU A 228 20.46 -0.55 -38.04
N GLN A 229 21.43 -1.48 -38.13
CA GLN A 229 22.07 -2.12 -36.97
C GLN A 229 22.66 -1.15 -35.94
N ASP A 230 23.24 -0.03 -36.37
CA ASP A 230 23.75 0.99 -35.43
C ASP A 230 22.59 1.63 -34.63
N ALA A 231 21.45 1.91 -35.28
CA ALA A 231 20.24 2.42 -34.63
C ALA A 231 19.61 1.38 -33.69
N ALA A 232 19.62 0.10 -34.06
CA ALA A 232 19.19 -1.01 -33.21
C ALA A 232 20.02 -1.07 -31.91
N ARG A 233 21.35 -1.00 -32.02
CA ARG A 233 22.29 -1.02 -30.88
C ARG A 233 22.10 0.20 -29.97
N PHE A 234 21.90 1.39 -30.55
CA PHE A 234 21.61 2.60 -29.77
C PHE A 234 20.27 2.49 -29.04
N ALA A 235 19.18 2.14 -29.74
CA ALA A 235 17.85 1.97 -29.17
C ALA A 235 17.84 0.95 -28.02
N ALA A 236 18.51 -0.19 -28.21
CA ALA A 236 18.70 -1.19 -27.16
C ALA A 236 19.49 -0.65 -25.96
N ARG A 237 20.57 0.10 -26.19
CA ARG A 237 21.34 0.73 -25.10
C ARG A 237 20.51 1.73 -24.30
N SER A 238 19.65 2.52 -24.95
CA SER A 238 18.76 3.50 -24.32
C SER A 238 17.63 2.88 -23.49
N LEU A 239 17.29 1.60 -23.66
CA LEU A 239 16.34 0.93 -22.77
C LEU A 239 16.86 0.92 -21.33
N ARG A 240 16.01 1.38 -20.40
CA ARG A 240 16.19 1.27 -18.94
C ARG A 240 15.22 0.23 -18.37
N VAL A 241 15.37 -0.09 -17.09
CA VAL A 241 14.38 -0.86 -16.33
C VAL A 241 13.24 0.08 -15.91
N ASN A 242 12.00 -0.40 -16.02
CA ASN A 242 10.78 0.29 -15.56
C ASN A 242 9.88 -0.60 -14.68
N CYS A 243 10.28 -1.86 -14.45
CA CYS A 243 9.54 -2.85 -13.69
C CYS A 243 10.38 -3.38 -12.53
N PHE A 244 10.02 -3.01 -11.31
CA PHE A 244 10.79 -3.25 -10.09
C PHE A 244 10.06 -4.23 -9.17
N LEU A 245 10.79 -5.13 -8.51
CA LEU A 245 10.24 -6.15 -7.63
C LEU A 245 10.01 -5.59 -6.22
N GLU A 246 8.76 -5.59 -5.77
CA GLU A 246 8.40 -5.15 -4.42
C GLU A 246 8.55 -6.29 -3.43
N ASN A 247 9.77 -6.52 -2.93
CA ASN A 247 10.07 -7.61 -2.01
C ASN A 247 9.25 -7.52 -0.72
N GLU A 248 9.32 -6.38 -0.03
CA GLU A 248 8.68 -6.20 1.28
C GLU A 248 7.15 -6.25 1.17
N LEU A 249 6.55 -5.63 0.15
CA LEU A 249 5.11 -5.75 -0.09
C LEU A 249 4.71 -7.19 -0.48
N THR A 250 5.53 -7.90 -1.25
CA THR A 250 5.27 -9.32 -1.58
C THR A 250 5.30 -10.18 -0.33
N ILE A 251 6.25 -9.94 0.58
CA ILE A 251 6.33 -10.64 1.87
C ILE A 251 5.13 -10.25 2.75
N ALA A 252 4.82 -8.96 2.90
CA ALA A 252 3.71 -8.50 3.73
C ALA A 252 2.34 -8.99 3.23
N ALA A 253 2.09 -8.99 1.90
CA ALA A 253 0.89 -9.56 1.29
C ALA A 253 0.78 -11.07 1.53
N ARG A 254 1.90 -11.80 1.41
CA ARG A 254 1.99 -13.23 1.69
C ARG A 254 1.73 -13.54 3.16
N THR A 255 2.35 -12.83 4.07
CA THR A 255 2.15 -12.97 5.52
C THR A 255 0.70 -12.66 5.89
N ARG A 256 0.11 -11.56 5.41
CA ARG A 256 -1.29 -11.18 5.68
C ARG A 256 -2.30 -12.21 5.17
N HIS A 257 -2.05 -12.84 4.02
CA HIS A 257 -2.89 -13.93 3.52
C HIS A 257 -2.68 -15.24 4.30
N ALA A 258 -1.44 -15.53 4.69
CA ALA A 258 -1.10 -16.74 5.43
C ALA A 258 -1.45 -16.66 6.93
N GLU A 259 -1.63 -15.47 7.50
CA GLU A 259 -1.84 -15.23 8.93
C GLU A 259 -2.99 -16.06 9.50
N ALA A 260 -4.15 -16.02 8.83
CA ALA A 260 -5.39 -16.71 9.22
C ALA A 260 -5.37 -18.24 9.00
N LEU A 261 -4.33 -18.80 8.37
CA LEU A 261 -4.22 -20.24 8.14
C LEU A 261 -3.64 -20.93 9.38
N LEU A 262 -4.41 -21.84 9.97
CA LEU A 262 -3.96 -22.67 11.09
C LEU A 262 -4.28 -24.14 10.78
N VAL A 263 -3.29 -25.02 10.93
CA VAL A 263 -3.52 -26.48 10.96
C VAL A 263 -3.71 -26.86 12.41
N ALA A 264 -4.91 -27.29 12.77
CA ALA A 264 -5.25 -27.71 14.12
C ALA A 264 -5.86 -29.10 14.16
N ASP A 265 -5.34 -29.94 15.04
CA ASP A 265 -5.85 -31.27 15.32
C ASP A 265 -6.91 -31.15 16.42
N ASN A 266 -8.14 -31.56 16.07
CA ASN A 266 -9.26 -31.56 17.00
C ASN A 266 -9.33 -32.91 17.72
N TYR A 267 -9.13 -32.89 19.03
CA TYR A 267 -9.26 -34.07 19.89
C TYR A 267 -10.59 -33.99 20.65
N GLN A 268 -11.39 -35.05 20.63
CA GLN A 268 -12.62 -35.15 21.41
C GLN A 268 -12.33 -35.53 22.87
N ALA A 269 -13.26 -35.24 23.78
CA ALA A 269 -13.17 -35.76 25.15
C ALA A 269 -13.21 -37.31 25.12
N GLY A 270 -12.31 -37.96 25.88
CA GLY A 270 -12.11 -39.41 25.85
C GLY A 270 -11.18 -39.90 24.74
N GLN A 271 -10.70 -39.04 23.84
CA GLN A 271 -9.77 -39.44 22.78
C GLN A 271 -8.32 -39.53 23.29
N VAL A 272 -7.61 -40.60 22.93
CA VAL A 272 -6.17 -40.73 23.19
C VAL A 272 -5.40 -39.73 22.33
N VAL A 273 -4.63 -38.86 22.98
CA VAL A 273 -3.79 -37.82 22.37
C VAL A 273 -2.44 -38.39 21.94
N ALA A 274 -1.84 -39.22 22.79
CA ALA A 274 -0.60 -39.95 22.53
C ALA A 274 -0.55 -41.23 23.40
N LYS A 275 0.14 -42.26 22.90
CA LYS A 275 0.16 -43.60 23.52
C LYS A 275 1.39 -43.83 24.40
N LYS A 276 1.26 -44.74 25.36
CA LYS A 276 2.36 -45.31 26.16
C LYS A 276 3.48 -45.81 25.25
N GLY A 277 4.72 -45.47 25.60
CA GLY A 277 5.92 -45.79 24.82
C GLY A 277 6.14 -44.91 23.58
N GLN A 278 5.26 -43.96 23.27
CA GLN A 278 5.50 -42.97 22.23
C GLN A 278 6.45 -41.87 22.74
N LEU A 279 7.36 -41.42 21.88
CA LEU A 279 8.22 -40.25 22.15
C LEU A 279 7.39 -38.95 22.13
N VAL A 280 7.62 -38.07 23.11
CA VAL A 280 7.01 -36.75 23.20
C VAL A 280 7.59 -35.84 22.11
N ASN A 281 6.82 -35.69 21.03
CA ASN A 281 7.12 -34.76 19.94
C ASN A 281 6.63 -33.34 20.28
N ARG A 282 7.08 -32.32 19.51
CA ARG A 282 6.60 -30.92 19.65
C ARG A 282 5.06 -30.82 19.64
N LYS A 283 4.40 -31.58 18.77
CA LYS A 283 2.93 -31.68 18.68
C LYS A 283 2.30 -32.22 19.97
N THR A 284 2.86 -33.30 20.51
CA THR A 284 2.45 -33.88 21.80
C THR A 284 2.63 -32.87 22.94
N MET A 285 3.77 -32.16 22.97
CA MET A 285 4.05 -31.13 23.96
C MET A 285 3.05 -29.96 23.90
N ALA A 286 2.68 -29.51 22.71
CA ALA A 286 1.65 -28.50 22.52
C ALA A 286 0.26 -28.97 23.00
N ALA A 287 -0.09 -30.24 22.77
CA ALA A 287 -1.32 -30.83 23.28
C ALA A 287 -1.33 -30.91 24.81
N LEU A 288 -0.22 -31.34 25.42
CA LEU A 288 -0.04 -31.38 26.88
C LEU A 288 -0.15 -29.98 27.51
N GLY A 289 0.44 -28.97 26.88
CA GLY A 289 0.30 -27.57 27.30
C GLY A 289 -1.16 -27.10 27.30
N GLN A 290 -1.94 -27.40 26.24
CA GLN A 290 -3.38 -27.08 26.23
C GLN A 290 -4.18 -27.88 27.27
N ILE A 291 -3.85 -29.16 27.53
CA ILE A 291 -4.49 -29.93 28.61
C ILE A 291 -4.26 -29.24 29.95
N GLN A 292 -3.03 -28.83 30.24
CA GLN A 292 -2.68 -28.13 31.48
C GLN A 292 -3.41 -26.78 31.58
N GLU A 293 -3.38 -25.95 30.53
CA GLU A 293 -4.07 -24.66 30.50
C GLU A 293 -5.58 -24.81 30.72
N LYS A 294 -6.24 -25.72 30.00
CA LYS A 294 -7.70 -25.96 30.14
C LYS A 294 -8.07 -26.57 31.49
N THR A 295 -7.26 -27.46 32.06
CA THR A 295 -7.53 -28.03 33.39
C THR A 295 -7.25 -27.04 34.52
N MET A 296 -6.24 -26.18 34.41
CA MET A 296 -6.02 -25.07 35.34
C MET A 296 -7.15 -24.04 35.26
N ALA A 297 -7.57 -23.64 34.05
CA ALA A 297 -8.72 -22.75 33.86
C ALA A 297 -10.02 -23.35 34.43
N GLY A 298 -10.26 -24.65 34.23
CA GLY A 298 -11.39 -25.37 34.82
C GLY A 298 -11.35 -25.37 36.36
N ARG A 299 -10.19 -25.67 36.97
CA ARG A 299 -9.99 -25.60 38.43
C ARG A 299 -10.23 -24.19 38.97
N LEU A 300 -9.70 -23.16 38.33
CA LEU A 300 -9.92 -21.76 38.71
C LEU A 300 -11.40 -21.36 38.60
N GLN A 301 -12.09 -21.76 37.52
CA GLN A 301 -13.52 -21.49 37.36
C GLN A 301 -14.37 -22.24 38.40
N GLN A 302 -13.94 -23.42 38.84
CA GLN A 302 -14.56 -24.16 39.94
C GLN A 302 -14.31 -23.51 41.31
N GLN A 303 -13.10 -22.99 41.57
CA GLN A 303 -12.82 -22.20 42.78
C GLN A 303 -13.64 -20.91 42.80
N VAL A 304 -13.66 -20.15 41.71
CA VAL A 304 -14.43 -18.90 41.58
C VAL A 304 -15.95 -19.15 41.69
N SER A 305 -16.46 -20.32 41.30
CA SER A 305 -17.87 -20.65 41.52
C SER A 305 -18.17 -21.01 42.98
N GLN A 306 -17.26 -21.71 43.67
CA GLN A 306 -17.34 -21.97 45.11
C GLN A 306 -17.24 -20.67 45.93
N GLU A 307 -16.32 -19.77 45.60
CA GLU A 307 -16.23 -18.44 46.21
C GLU A 307 -17.50 -17.62 45.96
N LYS A 308 -18.04 -17.62 44.73
CA LYS A 308 -19.31 -16.93 44.43
C LYS A 308 -20.49 -17.45 45.26
N LEU A 309 -20.53 -18.75 45.57
CA LEU A 309 -21.53 -19.32 46.49
C LEU A 309 -21.30 -18.85 47.94
N GLN A 310 -20.05 -18.79 48.42
CA GLN A 310 -19.74 -18.22 49.74
C GLN A 310 -20.05 -16.71 49.82
N VAL A 311 -19.79 -15.95 48.74
CA VAL A 311 -20.15 -14.53 48.61
C VAL A 311 -21.67 -14.33 48.54
N ALA A 312 -22.42 -15.26 47.92
CA ALA A 312 -23.88 -15.23 47.95
C ALA A 312 -24.42 -15.45 49.38
N LEU A 313 -23.93 -16.49 50.08
CA LEU A 313 -24.33 -16.80 51.47
C LEU A 313 -23.95 -15.69 52.47
N THR A 314 -22.81 -15.03 52.28
CA THR A 314 -22.42 -13.88 53.11
C THR A 314 -23.18 -12.60 52.73
N LYS A 315 -23.51 -12.38 51.46
CA LYS A 315 -24.46 -11.33 51.04
C LYS A 315 -25.86 -11.55 51.62
N GLU A 316 -26.33 -12.78 51.75
CA GLU A 316 -27.63 -13.08 52.36
C GLU A 316 -27.64 -12.76 53.87
N LYS A 317 -26.60 -13.18 54.61
CA LYS A 317 -26.40 -12.80 56.02
C LYS A 317 -26.30 -11.28 56.19
N ASN A 318 -25.52 -10.60 55.34
CA ASN A 318 -25.39 -9.15 55.39
C ASN A 318 -26.68 -8.43 54.98
N ARG A 319 -27.47 -8.99 54.05
CA ARG A 319 -28.80 -8.46 53.68
C ARG A 319 -29.74 -8.49 54.88
N LEU A 320 -29.76 -9.57 55.66
CA LEU A 320 -30.56 -9.66 56.89
C LEU A 320 -30.15 -8.59 57.91
N LEU A 321 -28.85 -8.42 58.16
CA LEU A 321 -28.32 -7.36 59.02
C LEU A 321 -28.67 -5.94 58.52
N ILE A 322 -28.54 -5.70 57.21
CA ILE A 322 -28.89 -4.41 56.59
C ILE A 322 -30.40 -4.16 56.67
N THR A 323 -31.26 -5.16 56.47
CA THR A 323 -32.71 -4.99 56.65
C THR A 323 -33.09 -4.73 58.11
N GLY A 324 -32.36 -5.28 59.08
CA GLY A 324 -32.53 -4.95 60.50
C GLY A 324 -32.08 -3.52 60.84
N LEU A 325 -30.96 -3.07 60.30
CA LEU A 325 -30.50 -1.68 60.43
C LEU A 325 -31.46 -0.70 59.74
N ILE A 326 -32.02 -1.06 58.59
CA ILE A 326 -33.01 -0.24 57.88
C ILE A 326 -34.34 -0.22 58.63
N SER A 327 -34.82 -1.30 59.26
CA SER A 327 -36.07 -1.24 60.04
C SER A 327 -35.94 -0.41 61.32
N VAL A 328 -34.80 -0.49 62.03
CA VAL A 328 -34.47 0.41 63.15
C VAL A 328 -34.33 1.86 62.65
N GLY A 329 -33.64 2.07 61.52
CA GLY A 329 -33.44 3.37 60.91
C GLY A 329 -34.75 4.03 60.44
N THR A 330 -35.68 3.26 59.85
CA THR A 330 -36.99 3.79 59.42
C THR A 330 -37.97 3.99 60.58
N LEU A 331 -37.87 3.23 61.67
CA LEU A 331 -38.56 3.56 62.93
C LEU A 331 -38.08 4.92 63.49
N LEU A 332 -36.77 5.14 63.57
CA LEU A 332 -36.20 6.44 63.97
C LEU A 332 -36.57 7.58 63.00
N PHE A 333 -36.48 7.34 61.70
CA PHE A 333 -36.73 8.37 60.69
C PHE A 333 -38.23 8.69 60.56
N SER A 334 -39.13 7.71 60.69
CA SER A 334 -40.58 7.96 60.70
C SER A 334 -41.01 8.76 61.94
N LEU A 335 -40.40 8.53 63.10
CA LEU A 335 -40.59 9.35 64.30
C LEU A 335 -40.23 10.83 64.04
N LEU A 336 -39.10 11.09 63.37
CA LEU A 336 -38.62 12.43 63.02
C LEU A 336 -39.48 13.09 61.92
N VAL A 337 -39.87 12.34 60.88
CA VAL A 337 -40.71 12.84 59.80
C VAL A 337 -42.13 13.16 60.29
N TRP A 338 -42.68 12.37 61.21
CA TRP A 338 -43.98 12.64 61.84
C TRP A 338 -43.99 13.94 62.66
N LEU A 339 -42.87 14.28 63.32
CA LEU A 339 -42.68 15.58 63.96
C LEU A 339 -42.57 16.73 62.94
N ALA A 340 -41.93 16.51 61.79
CA ALA A 340 -41.69 17.54 60.78
C ALA A 340 -42.94 17.89 59.93
N PHE A 341 -43.78 16.92 59.56
CA PHE A 341 -44.82 17.08 58.53
C PHE A 341 -46.10 17.84 58.97
N ARG A 342 -46.06 18.64 60.04
CA ARG A 342 -47.24 19.27 60.65
C ARG A 342 -47.74 20.56 59.97
N ARG A 343 -47.27 20.92 58.76
CA ARG A 343 -47.66 22.14 57.98
C ARG A 343 -47.80 21.85 56.46
N LYS A 344 -48.54 22.68 55.71
CA LYS A 344 -49.14 22.38 54.36
C LYS A 344 -48.72 23.36 53.21
N PRO A 345 -49.02 23.05 51.90
CA PRO A 345 -48.29 23.57 50.70
C PRO A 345 -49.12 24.38 49.64
N ALA A 346 -48.51 24.77 48.49
CA ALA A 346 -49.11 25.41 47.28
C ALA A 346 -48.35 25.12 45.92
N THR A 347 -48.75 25.70 44.75
CA THR A 347 -48.86 24.99 43.41
C THR A 347 -48.64 25.82 42.09
N SER A 348 -48.43 25.18 40.89
CA SER A 348 -48.78 25.56 39.43
C SER A 348 -47.83 26.37 38.47
N LEU A 349 -47.90 26.48 37.09
CA LEU A 349 -48.35 25.66 35.88
C LEU A 349 -48.01 26.29 34.44
N LEU A 350 -47.44 25.53 33.45
CA LEU A 350 -47.65 25.49 31.93
C LEU A 350 -47.31 26.71 30.93
N PRO A 351 -47.73 26.82 29.59
CA PRO A 351 -47.26 26.14 28.30
C PRO A 351 -47.21 26.90 26.87
N ALA A 352 -46.67 26.24 25.78
CA ALA A 352 -47.03 26.08 24.29
C ALA A 352 -47.28 27.17 23.14
N VAL A 353 -47.16 26.83 21.79
CA VAL A 353 -47.77 27.45 20.50
C VAL A 353 -47.38 26.79 19.08
N MET A 354 -48.02 27.10 17.88
CA MET A 354 -47.89 26.44 16.49
C MET A 354 -48.37 27.28 15.20
N GLY A 355 -48.19 26.88 13.87
CA GLY A 355 -48.82 27.49 12.59
C GLY A 355 -48.41 27.03 11.11
N SER A 356 -49.18 27.32 9.98
CA SER A 356 -48.96 26.88 8.51
C SER A 356 -49.87 27.46 7.33
N ASN A 357 -49.52 27.48 5.98
CA ASN A 357 -50.41 27.38 4.71
C ASN A 357 -49.85 27.73 3.23
N PRO A 358 -50.50 27.33 2.05
CA PRO A 358 -50.11 27.68 0.61
C PRO A 358 -51.21 27.84 -0.58
N LEU A 359 -50.79 28.08 -1.88
CA LEU A 359 -51.40 27.77 -3.28
C LEU A 359 -52.19 28.76 -4.25
N SER A 360 -52.00 28.66 -5.61
CA SER A 360 -52.98 28.82 -6.79
C SER A 360 -52.38 29.09 -8.24
N ASN A 361 -53.14 28.91 -9.39
CA ASN A 361 -52.71 29.08 -10.85
C ASN A 361 -53.87 29.11 -11.93
N THR A 362 -53.74 29.68 -13.19
CA THR A 362 -54.76 29.65 -14.34
C THR A 362 -54.21 29.98 -15.78
N GLN A 363 -55.00 29.84 -16.89
CA GLN A 363 -54.60 29.84 -18.35
C GLN A 363 -55.64 30.50 -19.35
N PRO A 364 -55.32 30.91 -20.62
CA PRO A 364 -56.19 31.71 -21.55
C PRO A 364 -56.55 31.07 -22.95
N ASP A 365 -57.18 31.86 -23.87
CA ASP A 365 -57.70 31.47 -25.24
C ASP A 365 -57.31 32.49 -26.38
N SER A 366 -57.89 32.38 -27.60
CA SER A 366 -57.22 32.64 -28.90
C SER A 366 -58.07 33.28 -30.03
N GLY A 367 -57.44 33.84 -31.09
CA GLY A 367 -58.14 34.39 -32.27
C GLY A 367 -57.28 35.06 -33.37
N ASP A 368 -56.61 36.17 -33.07
CA ASP A 368 -56.08 37.18 -34.03
C ASP A 368 -54.91 36.79 -34.97
N TRP A 369 -54.54 35.52 -35.09
CA TRP A 369 -53.21 35.13 -35.61
C TRP A 369 -52.92 35.55 -37.06
N GLN A 370 -53.94 35.62 -37.91
CA GLN A 370 -53.75 35.65 -39.37
C GLN A 370 -53.35 37.03 -39.93
N GLN A 371 -53.83 38.12 -39.31
CA GLN A 371 -53.44 39.48 -39.69
C GLN A 371 -51.96 39.74 -39.33
N ARG A 372 -51.54 39.26 -38.14
CA ARG A 372 -50.21 39.47 -37.56
C ARG A 372 -49.08 38.83 -38.37
N ALA A 373 -49.39 37.83 -39.21
CA ALA A 373 -48.39 37.12 -40.01
C ALA A 373 -47.78 37.98 -41.14
N LEU A 374 -48.60 38.77 -41.85
CA LEU A 374 -48.13 39.55 -43.00
C LEU A 374 -47.32 40.79 -42.59
N ASP A 375 -47.73 41.49 -41.53
CA ASP A 375 -46.95 42.61 -40.99
C ASP A 375 -45.59 42.11 -40.46
N ALA A 376 -45.56 40.95 -39.80
CA ALA A 376 -44.33 40.34 -39.30
C ALA A 376 -43.32 40.02 -40.41
N GLU A 377 -43.74 39.53 -41.59
CA GLU A 377 -42.81 39.30 -42.70
C GLU A 377 -42.13 40.60 -43.18
N GLN A 378 -42.87 41.71 -43.23
CA GLN A 378 -42.34 42.99 -43.69
C GLN A 378 -41.45 43.67 -42.64
N GLU A 379 -41.73 43.48 -41.34
CA GLU A 379 -40.81 43.88 -40.27
C GLU A 379 -39.53 43.02 -40.25
N VAL A 380 -39.65 41.69 -40.40
CA VAL A 380 -38.50 40.76 -40.45
C VAL A 380 -37.53 41.14 -41.56
N ALA A 381 -38.01 41.50 -42.75
CA ALA A 381 -37.15 41.94 -43.86
C ALA A 381 -36.33 43.20 -43.54
N ARG A 382 -36.90 44.17 -42.81
CA ARG A 382 -36.21 45.39 -42.37
C ARG A 382 -35.23 45.09 -41.22
N ALA A 383 -35.66 44.28 -40.26
CA ALA A 383 -34.84 43.84 -39.15
C ALA A 383 -33.58 43.10 -39.65
N HIS A 384 -33.71 42.20 -40.63
CA HIS A 384 -32.59 41.38 -41.11
C HIS A 384 -31.42 42.21 -41.66
N ASN A 385 -31.71 43.33 -42.34
CA ASN A 385 -30.68 44.24 -42.85
C ASN A 385 -30.03 45.07 -41.73
N ALA A 386 -30.81 45.58 -40.77
CA ALA A 386 -30.27 46.30 -39.60
C ALA A 386 -29.43 45.40 -38.68
N ILE A 387 -29.85 44.14 -38.52
CA ILE A 387 -29.10 43.09 -37.83
C ILE A 387 -27.75 42.86 -38.51
N ARG A 388 -27.71 42.77 -39.85
CA ARG A 388 -26.47 42.42 -40.58
C ARG A 388 -25.35 43.46 -40.42
N SER A 389 -25.67 44.74 -40.31
CA SER A 389 -24.67 45.78 -39.98
C SER A 389 -24.31 45.78 -38.49
N GLY A 390 -25.31 45.81 -37.60
CA GLY A 390 -25.09 45.92 -36.15
C GLY A 390 -24.35 44.72 -35.55
N VAL A 391 -24.64 43.50 -36.02
CA VAL A 391 -24.01 42.27 -35.52
C VAL A 391 -22.51 42.22 -35.81
N MET A 392 -22.03 42.75 -36.94
CA MET A 392 -20.60 42.69 -37.26
C MET A 392 -19.74 43.53 -36.31
N ASP A 393 -20.21 44.72 -35.90
CA ASP A 393 -19.47 45.54 -34.95
C ASP A 393 -19.65 45.04 -33.50
N GLN A 394 -20.83 44.55 -33.13
CA GLN A 394 -21.02 43.84 -31.85
C GLN A 394 -20.15 42.57 -31.73
N LEU A 395 -19.88 41.85 -32.83
CA LEU A 395 -18.98 40.69 -32.84
C LEU A 395 -17.51 41.10 -32.69
N LYS A 396 -17.08 42.23 -33.26
CA LYS A 396 -15.73 42.79 -33.01
C LYS A 396 -15.58 43.20 -31.55
N GLU A 397 -16.55 43.93 -31.00
CA GLU A 397 -16.52 44.37 -29.61
C GLU A 397 -16.53 43.19 -28.64
N LYS A 398 -17.35 42.15 -28.89
CA LYS A 398 -17.37 40.91 -28.11
C LYS A 398 -16.08 40.08 -28.23
N THR A 399 -15.45 40.01 -29.41
CA THR A 399 -14.18 39.27 -29.54
C THR A 399 -13.02 40.01 -28.87
N VAL A 400 -12.96 41.35 -28.97
CA VAL A 400 -11.94 42.17 -28.27
C VAL A 400 -12.12 42.11 -26.75
N SER A 401 -13.35 42.31 -26.24
CA SER A 401 -13.63 42.24 -24.80
C SER A 401 -13.38 40.85 -24.22
N SER A 402 -13.74 39.78 -24.93
CA SER A 402 -13.43 38.39 -24.54
C SER A 402 -11.92 38.10 -24.52
N LEU A 403 -11.16 38.60 -25.51
CA LEU A 403 -9.70 38.46 -25.51
C LEU A 403 -9.04 39.23 -24.35
N VAL A 404 -9.61 40.39 -23.99
CA VAL A 404 -9.15 41.19 -22.83
C VAL A 404 -9.49 40.50 -21.51
N SER A 405 -10.69 39.90 -21.35
CA SER A 405 -11.01 39.14 -20.14
C SER A 405 -10.12 37.90 -20.02
N GLN A 406 -10.00 37.09 -21.07
CA GLN A 406 -9.12 35.91 -21.09
C GLN A 406 -7.67 36.24 -20.74
N ARG A 407 -7.17 37.41 -21.18
CA ARG A 407 -5.84 37.88 -20.80
C ARG A 407 -5.75 38.34 -19.35
N SER A 408 -6.81 38.94 -18.79
CA SER A 408 -6.92 39.27 -17.37
C SER A 408 -6.91 38.00 -16.52
N ASP A 409 -7.79 37.05 -16.85
CA ASP A 409 -7.96 35.76 -16.17
C ASP A 409 -6.63 34.98 -16.13
N LEU A 410 -5.89 34.95 -17.25
CA LEU A 410 -4.60 34.29 -17.36
C LEU A 410 -3.51 34.99 -16.51
N VAL A 411 -3.50 36.32 -16.46
CA VAL A 411 -2.56 37.09 -15.61
C VAL A 411 -2.89 36.93 -14.13
N GLU A 412 -4.18 36.82 -13.77
CA GLU A 412 -4.61 36.54 -12.40
C GLU A 412 -4.25 35.11 -11.98
N ALA A 413 -4.48 34.11 -12.84
CA ALA A 413 -4.03 32.74 -12.62
C ALA A 413 -2.50 32.63 -12.48
N GLN A 414 -1.72 33.37 -13.27
CA GLN A 414 -0.26 33.44 -13.12
C GLN A 414 0.17 34.06 -11.79
N ARG A 415 -0.56 35.07 -11.28
CA ARG A 415 -0.29 35.67 -9.97
C ARG A 415 -0.66 34.74 -8.82
N ALA A 416 -1.77 34.02 -8.92
CA ALA A 416 -2.18 33.00 -7.95
C ALA A 416 -1.13 31.88 -7.87
N ALA A 417 -0.73 31.31 -9.01
CA ALA A 417 0.31 30.29 -9.08
C ALA A 417 1.66 30.78 -8.51
N ALA A 418 2.05 32.03 -8.79
CA ALA A 418 3.26 32.61 -8.20
C ALA A 418 3.19 32.77 -6.67
N ALA A 419 2.02 33.09 -6.12
CA ALA A 419 1.80 33.15 -4.67
C ALA A 419 1.84 31.75 -4.03
N GLU A 420 1.24 30.75 -4.66
CA GLU A 420 1.30 29.35 -4.21
C GLU A 420 2.73 28.79 -4.23
N MET A 421 3.52 29.08 -5.27
CA MET A 421 4.94 28.72 -5.31
C MET A 421 5.72 29.35 -4.16
N ALA A 422 5.49 30.63 -3.85
CA ALA A 422 6.14 31.31 -2.74
C ALA A 422 5.74 30.72 -1.36
N GLU A 423 4.50 30.24 -1.21
CA GLU A 423 4.11 29.52 0.00
C GLU A 423 4.76 28.13 0.09
N LEU A 424 4.86 27.40 -1.03
CA LEU A 424 5.57 26.12 -1.08
C LEU A 424 7.06 26.28 -0.77
N GLU A 425 7.74 27.30 -1.30
CA GLU A 425 9.13 27.63 -0.93
C GLU A 425 9.27 27.95 0.56
N ARG A 426 8.32 28.70 1.13
CA ARG A 426 8.30 28.97 2.58
C ARG A 426 8.17 27.66 3.37
N ARG A 427 7.17 26.83 3.06
CA ARG A 427 6.93 25.55 3.74
C ARG A 427 8.16 24.63 3.60
N LEU A 428 8.78 24.56 2.43
CA LEU A 428 10.00 23.77 2.19
C LEU A 428 11.16 24.23 3.10
N ASN A 429 11.38 25.54 3.23
CA ASN A 429 12.41 26.08 4.12
C ASN A 429 12.09 25.81 5.61
N GLU A 430 10.83 25.92 6.01
CA GLU A 430 10.33 25.64 7.37
C GLU A 430 10.46 24.14 7.75
N LEU A 431 10.47 23.26 6.75
CA LEU A 431 10.69 21.81 6.91
C LEU A 431 12.18 21.41 6.82
N GLN A 432 12.99 22.17 6.07
CA GLN A 432 14.43 21.88 5.91
C GLN A 432 15.26 22.27 7.15
N THR A 433 14.85 23.29 7.91
CA THR A 433 15.54 23.70 9.15
C THR A 433 15.52 22.63 10.26
N PRO A 434 14.38 22.03 10.69
CA PRO A 434 14.39 21.00 11.72
C PRO A 434 15.13 19.72 11.29
N LEU A 435 15.18 19.41 9.99
CA LEU A 435 15.98 18.29 9.48
C LEU A 435 17.50 18.55 9.63
N LYS A 436 17.97 19.76 9.30
CA LYS A 436 19.37 20.17 9.49
C LYS A 436 19.79 20.16 10.96
N ASP A 437 18.93 20.63 11.86
CA ASP A 437 19.25 20.67 13.28
C ASP A 437 19.14 19.29 13.96
N ARG A 438 18.22 18.42 13.50
CA ARG A 438 18.24 16.99 13.88
C ARG A 438 19.53 16.30 13.43
N LEU A 439 19.98 16.51 12.19
CA LEU A 439 21.25 15.96 11.70
C LEU A 439 22.43 16.38 12.59
N ARG A 440 22.57 17.68 12.88
CA ARG A 440 23.59 18.21 13.81
C ARG A 440 23.52 17.59 15.20
N ALA A 441 22.31 17.38 15.73
CA ALA A 441 22.11 16.73 17.03
C ALA A 441 22.56 15.26 17.02
N TYR A 442 22.33 14.52 15.92
CA TYR A 442 22.86 13.16 15.75
C TYR A 442 24.37 13.16 15.56
N GLU A 443 24.94 14.07 14.76
CA GLU A 443 26.39 14.21 14.54
C GLU A 443 27.14 14.49 15.86
N GLY A 444 26.66 15.46 16.65
CA GLY A 444 27.23 15.75 17.97
C GLY A 444 27.13 14.55 18.92
N ARG A 445 25.99 13.86 18.93
CA ARG A 445 25.80 12.66 19.75
C ARG A 445 26.65 11.47 19.31
N ILE A 446 26.99 11.37 18.01
CA ILE A 446 27.96 10.41 17.50
C ILE A 446 29.36 10.77 18.00
N ALA A 447 29.79 12.03 17.89
CA ALA A 447 31.09 12.48 18.39
C ALA A 447 31.27 12.26 19.90
N ASP A 448 30.24 12.53 20.71
CA ASP A 448 30.25 12.23 22.15
C ASP A 448 30.31 10.72 22.44
N LEU A 449 29.59 9.90 21.66
CA LEU A 449 29.65 8.44 21.78
C LEU A 449 31.02 7.90 21.36
N GLU A 450 31.65 8.42 20.31
CA GLU A 450 33.00 8.05 19.86
C GLU A 450 34.07 8.46 20.89
N LYS A 451 33.92 9.63 21.51
CA LYS A 451 34.76 10.09 22.63
C LYS A 451 34.61 9.19 23.86
N ALA A 452 33.39 8.76 24.19
CA ALA A 452 33.14 7.78 25.25
C ALA A 452 33.65 6.36 24.89
N LEU A 453 33.69 6.02 23.61
CA LEU A 453 34.26 4.78 23.05
C LEU A 453 35.78 4.75 23.25
N ALA A 454 36.46 5.86 22.92
CA ALA A 454 37.89 6.04 23.13
C ALA A 454 38.25 6.01 24.63
N ALA A 455 37.43 6.62 25.48
CA ALA A 455 37.65 6.66 26.94
C ALA A 455 37.38 5.32 27.68
N LYS A 456 36.77 4.33 27.03
CA LYS A 456 36.51 2.99 27.61
C LYS A 456 37.14 1.87 26.76
N GLY A 457 38.36 2.10 26.29
CA GLY A 457 39.07 1.19 25.39
C GLY A 457 39.54 -0.12 26.04
N GLU A 458 38.68 -1.13 26.07
CA GLU A 458 38.89 -2.38 25.32
C GLU A 458 37.62 -3.24 25.29
N GLU A 459 37.13 -3.74 26.43
CA GLU A 459 35.91 -4.56 26.48
C GLU A 459 34.67 -3.83 25.92
N ASN A 460 34.52 -2.55 26.28
CA ASN A 460 33.42 -1.71 25.81
C ASN A 460 33.60 -1.31 24.33
N ARG A 461 34.76 -1.56 23.71
CA ARG A 461 35.01 -1.31 22.28
C ARG A 461 34.25 -2.30 21.41
N GLU A 462 34.20 -3.58 21.78
CA GLU A 462 33.38 -4.58 21.09
C GLU A 462 31.88 -4.41 21.38
N LEU A 463 31.52 -4.09 22.62
CA LEU A 463 30.12 -3.87 23.00
C LEU A 463 29.53 -2.64 22.27
N ILE A 464 30.30 -1.55 22.12
CA ILE A 464 29.87 -0.39 21.32
C ILE A 464 29.99 -0.65 19.81
N LYS A 465 30.94 -1.44 19.29
CA LYS A 465 30.90 -1.89 17.87
C LYS A 465 29.58 -2.61 17.56
N ALA A 466 29.14 -3.53 18.43
CA ALA A 466 27.86 -4.21 18.30
C ALA A 466 26.67 -3.25 18.39
N LYS A 467 26.74 -2.25 19.27
CA LYS A 467 25.70 -1.21 19.38
C LYS A 467 25.68 -0.24 18.19
N ILE A 468 26.83 0.05 17.56
CA ILE A 468 26.95 0.87 16.36
C ILE A 468 26.43 0.11 15.13
N THR A 469 26.69 -1.19 14.98
CA THR A 469 26.09 -1.95 13.87
C THR A 469 24.58 -2.11 14.03
N LEU A 470 24.08 -2.25 15.26
CA LEU A 470 22.64 -2.23 15.54
C LEU A 470 22.03 -0.85 15.25
N MET A 471 22.61 0.25 15.76
CA MET A 471 22.11 1.61 15.50
C MET A 471 22.29 2.04 14.04
N ARG A 472 23.27 1.53 13.29
CA ARG A 472 23.36 1.75 11.83
C ARG A 472 22.23 1.05 11.08
N LYS A 473 21.91 -0.21 11.42
CA LYS A 473 20.71 -0.88 10.87
C LYS A 473 19.43 -0.14 11.23
N GLN A 474 19.36 0.42 12.44
CA GLN A 474 18.20 1.19 12.88
C GLN A 474 18.09 2.55 12.17
N LEU A 475 19.21 3.27 11.94
CA LEU A 475 19.26 4.48 11.12
C LEU A 475 19.03 4.22 9.62
N GLU A 476 19.41 3.05 9.10
CA GLU A 476 19.05 2.62 7.75
C GLU A 476 17.55 2.29 7.62
N ALA A 477 16.95 1.70 8.66
CA ALA A 477 15.50 1.50 8.74
C ALA A 477 14.75 2.83 8.92
N GLU A 478 15.25 3.76 9.74
CA GLU A 478 14.65 5.08 9.96
C GLU A 478 14.87 6.03 8.77
N ARG A 479 15.98 5.93 8.01
CA ARG A 479 16.09 6.61 6.70
C ARG A 479 15.04 6.10 5.72
N LYS A 480 14.91 4.76 5.61
CA LYS A 480 13.85 4.12 4.82
C LYS A 480 12.44 4.32 5.37
N GLY A 481 12.29 4.87 6.58
CA GLY A 481 11.01 5.31 7.15
C GLY A 481 10.80 6.83 7.07
N GLY A 482 11.86 7.61 6.83
CA GLY A 482 11.84 9.07 6.74
C GLY A 482 11.60 9.58 5.32
N ASP A 483 12.13 8.89 4.31
CA ASP A 483 11.72 9.13 2.91
C ASP A 483 10.20 8.88 2.73
N LEU A 484 9.63 7.93 3.49
CA LEU A 484 8.18 7.64 3.58
C LEU A 484 7.35 8.68 4.35
N GLN A 485 7.95 9.81 4.76
CA GLN A 485 7.25 10.94 5.42
C GLN A 485 7.65 12.32 4.84
N PHE A 486 8.34 12.36 3.70
CA PHE A 486 8.70 13.61 3.01
C PHE A 486 8.47 13.58 1.48
N ASN A 487 7.54 12.71 1.05
CA ASN A 487 6.73 12.86 -0.18
C ASN A 487 5.25 12.97 0.23
#